data_AF-A0A183BEA0-F1
#
_entry.id   AF-A0A183BEA0-F1
#
_cell.length_a   1.000
_cell.length_b   1.000
_cell.length_c   1.000
_cell.angle_alpha   90.00
_cell.angle_beta   90.00
_cell.angle_gamma   90.00
#
_symmetry.space_group_name_H-M   'P 1'
#
loop_
_entity.id
_entity.type
_entity.pdbx_description
1 polymer ?
#
loop_
_entity_poly.entity_id
_entity_poly.type
_entity_poly.pdbx_seq_one_letter_code
_entity_poly.pdbx_strand_id
1 'polypeptide(L)'
;MQVESLKALQQKIKSDERNHSLTKKHLTDAIVEKYSSAKTPLGGSLAQCVNTNAHNPGALLPRACDLGGYETFKDFFDPLIKDYHKVQAPEISHPPSNFGDLSKLSFQDLNADGDMVVSTRVRLGRTIEGYGFGPTLTKETRLELENKIATALKGLTGEYAGTYYPLANMSEADRVALVEKHFLFRNDDR
;
A
#
# COMPACT_ATOMS: atom_id res chain seq x y z
N MET A 1 3.95 5.07 -15.46
CA MET A 1 3.16 6.30 -15.22
C MET A 1 4.07 7.53 -15.39
N GLN A 2 3.70 8.51 -16.21
CA GLN A 2 4.41 9.80 -16.27
C GLN A 2 3.90 10.72 -15.15
N VAL A 3 4.84 11.41 -14.49
CA VAL A 3 4.57 12.39 -13.42
C VAL A 3 5.45 13.61 -13.63
N GLU A 4 5.14 14.72 -12.97
CA GLU A 4 5.99 15.91 -12.94
C GLU A 4 7.37 15.61 -12.35
N SER A 5 8.32 16.52 -12.56
CA SER A 5 9.66 16.38 -11.98
C SER A 5 9.60 16.38 -10.44
N LEU A 6 10.55 15.67 -9.81
CA LEU A 6 10.62 15.63 -8.35
C LEU A 6 10.71 17.03 -7.73
N LYS A 7 11.43 17.96 -8.38
CA LYS A 7 11.56 19.34 -7.91
C LYS A 7 10.24 20.11 -7.99
N ALA A 8 9.48 19.96 -9.06
CA ALA A 8 8.16 20.60 -9.20
C ALA A 8 7.17 20.06 -8.14
N LEU A 9 7.16 18.74 -7.93
CA LEU A 9 6.33 18.12 -6.89
C LEU A 9 6.73 18.59 -5.49
N GLN A 10 8.04 18.67 -5.20
CA GLN A 10 8.52 19.21 -3.92
C GLN A 10 8.04 20.65 -3.69
N GLN A 11 8.12 21.52 -4.71
CA GLN A 11 7.65 22.90 -4.61
C GLN A 11 6.16 22.94 -4.25
N LYS A 12 5.30 22.18 -4.95
CA LYS A 12 3.86 22.08 -4.64
C LYS A 12 3.61 21.61 -3.21
N ILE A 13 4.30 20.56 -2.78
CA ILE A 13 4.18 20.00 -1.42
C ILE A 13 4.60 21.03 -0.37
N LYS A 14 5.71 21.74 -0.60
CA LYS A 14 6.24 22.72 0.36
C LYS A 14 5.36 23.98 0.44
N SER A 15 4.86 24.48 -0.69
CA SER A 15 4.07 25.71 -0.76
C SER A 15 2.63 25.57 -0.28
N ASP A 16 2.08 24.35 -0.23
CA ASP A 16 0.73 24.13 0.29
C ASP A 16 0.75 24.15 1.82
N GLU A 17 0.18 25.21 2.41
CA GLU A 17 0.04 25.40 3.86
C GLU A 17 -0.83 24.33 4.52
N ARG A 18 -1.75 23.71 3.76
CA ARG A 18 -2.62 22.63 4.27
C ARG A 18 -1.86 21.31 4.42
N ASN A 19 -0.73 21.18 3.71
CA ASN A 19 0.07 19.97 3.70
C ASN A 19 0.97 19.90 4.93
N HIS A 20 0.69 18.93 5.80
CA HIS A 20 1.44 18.63 7.03
C HIS A 20 2.00 17.20 6.99
N SER A 21 2.18 16.65 5.79
CA SER A 21 2.57 15.26 5.59
C SER A 21 3.99 14.95 6.06
N LEU A 22 4.25 13.69 6.42
CA LEU A 22 5.62 13.21 6.62
C LEU A 22 6.40 13.24 5.30
N THR A 23 5.73 13.11 4.16
CA THR A 23 6.34 13.37 2.85
C THR A 23 6.94 14.77 2.79
N LYS A 24 6.19 15.82 3.17
CA LYS A 24 6.70 17.21 3.21
C LYS A 24 7.87 17.36 4.17
N LYS A 25 7.78 16.75 5.35
CA LYS A 25 8.82 16.79 6.39
C LYS A 25 10.16 16.21 5.91
N HIS A 26 10.13 15.08 5.21
CA HIS A 26 11.34 14.33 4.84
C HIS A 26 11.83 14.59 3.40
N LEU A 27 11.03 15.24 2.54
CA LEU A 27 11.42 15.59 1.17
C LEU A 27 12.27 16.88 1.12
N THR A 28 13.45 16.82 1.75
CA THR A 28 14.41 17.94 1.83
C THR A 28 15.05 18.24 0.48
N ASP A 29 15.71 19.39 0.35
CA ASP A 29 16.40 19.74 -0.90
C ASP A 29 17.55 18.78 -1.21
N ALA A 30 18.28 18.31 -0.19
CA ALA A 30 19.32 17.29 -0.35
C ALA A 30 18.75 15.94 -0.85
N ILE A 31 17.57 15.53 -0.38
CA ILE A 31 16.88 14.33 -0.87
C ILE A 31 16.48 14.49 -2.34
N VAL A 32 15.97 15.66 -2.72
CA VAL A 32 15.59 15.93 -4.12
C VAL A 32 16.81 15.95 -5.02
N GLU A 33 17.90 16.61 -4.61
CA GLU A 33 19.15 16.62 -5.36
C GLU A 33 19.68 15.20 -5.58
N LYS A 34 19.77 14.41 -4.51
CA LYS A 34 20.29 13.04 -4.53
C LYS A 34 19.48 12.10 -5.43
N TYR A 35 18.14 12.20 -5.42
CA TYR A 35 17.26 11.20 -6.05
C TYR A 35 16.49 11.69 -7.28
N SER A 36 16.75 12.92 -7.74
CA SER A 36 16.06 13.54 -8.90
C SER A 36 16.07 12.65 -10.16
N SER A 37 17.19 11.98 -10.43
CA SER A 37 17.36 11.11 -11.60
C SER A 37 17.30 9.62 -11.28
N ALA A 38 17.42 9.22 -10.01
CA ALA A 38 17.47 7.84 -9.57
C ALA A 38 16.22 7.03 -9.98
N LYS A 39 16.44 5.74 -10.24
CA LYS A 39 15.40 4.78 -10.62
C LYS A 39 15.60 3.47 -9.88
N THR A 40 14.50 2.83 -9.50
CA THR A 40 14.51 1.46 -8.99
C THR A 40 14.81 0.48 -10.13
N PRO A 41 15.11 -0.80 -9.85
CA PRO A 41 15.25 -1.83 -10.89
C PRO A 41 14.01 -2.00 -11.79
N LEU A 42 12.82 -1.63 -11.29
CA LEU A 42 11.56 -1.65 -12.05
C LEU A 42 11.22 -0.29 -12.69
N GLY A 43 12.17 0.64 -12.73
CA GLY A 43 12.01 1.95 -13.37
C GLY A 43 11.21 2.96 -12.56
N GLY A 44 10.91 2.66 -11.29
CA GLY A 44 10.19 3.54 -10.39
C GLY A 44 11.02 4.76 -9.97
N SER A 45 10.39 5.90 -9.69
CA SER A 45 11.07 7.13 -9.25
C SER A 45 10.50 7.68 -7.95
N LEU A 46 11.31 8.43 -7.20
CA LEU A 46 10.84 9.12 -6.00
C LEU A 46 9.71 10.13 -6.32
N ALA A 47 9.70 10.70 -7.53
CA ALA A 47 8.62 11.57 -8.00
C ALA A 47 7.28 10.81 -8.04
N GLN A 48 7.27 9.58 -8.56
CA GLN A 48 6.07 8.74 -8.54
C GLN A 48 5.63 8.45 -7.10
N CYS A 49 6.58 8.31 -6.17
CA CYS A 49 6.25 8.00 -4.79
C CYS A 49 5.52 9.14 -4.05
N VAL A 50 5.93 10.38 -4.32
CA VAL A 50 5.42 11.58 -3.62
C VAL A 50 4.29 12.29 -4.37
N ASN A 51 3.97 11.85 -5.59
CA ASN A 51 2.99 12.50 -6.47
C ASN A 51 1.62 12.69 -5.80
N THR A 52 1.15 11.72 -5.00
CA THR A 52 -0.13 11.85 -4.30
C THR A 52 -0.12 12.99 -3.28
N ASN A 53 0.97 13.19 -2.54
CA ASN A 53 1.04 14.24 -1.52
C ASN A 53 1.10 15.65 -2.14
N ALA A 54 1.54 15.77 -3.39
CA ALA A 54 1.53 17.05 -4.11
C ALA A 54 0.11 17.51 -4.51
N HIS A 55 -0.82 16.56 -4.65
CA HIS A 55 -2.18 16.82 -5.10
C HIS A 55 -3.22 16.67 -3.99
N ASN A 56 -2.90 15.90 -2.94
CA ASN A 56 -3.78 15.58 -1.82
C ASN A 56 -3.10 15.98 -0.51
N PRO A 57 -3.24 17.24 -0.04
CA PRO A 57 -2.52 17.75 1.14
C PRO A 57 -2.91 17.07 2.45
N GLY A 58 -4.07 16.40 2.51
CA GLY A 58 -4.49 15.58 3.66
C GLY A 58 -3.79 14.22 3.74
N ALA A 59 -3.13 13.77 2.68
CA ALA A 59 -2.40 12.50 2.70
C ALA A 59 -1.12 12.62 3.53
N LEU A 60 -1.04 11.90 4.64
CA LEU A 60 0.11 11.94 5.55
C LEU A 60 1.38 11.27 4.98
N LEU A 61 1.22 10.24 4.16
CA LEU A 61 2.29 9.33 3.72
C LEU A 61 2.42 9.26 2.19
N PRO A 62 3.62 8.94 1.67
CA PRO A 62 3.82 8.64 0.26
C PRO A 62 3.23 7.26 -0.11
N ARG A 63 3.34 6.89 -1.38
CA ARG A 63 3.14 5.51 -1.86
C ARG A 63 4.43 5.05 -2.50
N ALA A 64 4.91 3.84 -2.26
CA ALA A 64 6.09 3.35 -2.97
C ALA A 64 5.76 3.11 -4.45
N CYS A 65 6.71 3.38 -5.36
CA CYS A 65 6.56 3.09 -6.79
C CYS A 65 6.63 1.59 -7.10
N ASP A 66 7.39 0.85 -6.30
CA ASP A 66 7.59 -0.60 -6.31
C ASP A 66 8.32 -1.02 -5.02
N LEU A 67 8.52 -2.32 -4.82
CA LEU A 67 9.23 -2.87 -3.65
C LEU A 67 10.66 -2.33 -3.51
N GLY A 68 11.38 -2.14 -4.63
CA GLY A 68 12.76 -1.62 -4.64
C GLY A 68 12.86 -0.15 -4.24
N GLY A 69 11.74 0.57 -4.16
CA GLY A 69 11.69 1.97 -3.73
C GLY A 69 12.16 2.18 -2.29
N TYR A 70 11.91 1.23 -1.39
CA TYR A 70 12.36 1.33 0.01
C TYR A 70 13.89 1.34 0.11
N GLU A 71 14.58 0.51 -0.66
CA GLU A 71 16.04 0.44 -0.68
C GLU A 71 16.64 1.60 -1.50
N THR A 72 16.14 1.81 -2.72
CA THR A 72 16.69 2.81 -3.65
C THR A 72 16.62 4.22 -3.05
N PHE A 73 15.53 4.53 -2.34
CA PHE A 73 15.28 5.84 -1.74
C PHE A 73 15.31 5.78 -0.20
N LYS A 74 16.13 4.91 0.38
CA LYS A 74 16.18 4.66 1.83
C LYS A 74 16.38 5.92 2.68
N ASP A 75 17.17 6.89 2.22
CA ASP A 75 17.42 8.12 2.99
C ASP A 75 16.16 9.01 3.09
N PHE A 76 15.17 8.79 2.22
CA PHE A 76 13.84 9.38 2.34
C PHE A 76 12.88 8.49 3.14
N PHE A 77 12.84 7.18 2.84
CA PHE A 77 11.87 6.27 3.46
C PHE A 77 12.20 5.89 4.90
N ASP A 78 13.45 5.61 5.26
CA ASP A 78 13.82 5.17 6.61
C ASP A 78 13.47 6.19 7.70
N PRO A 79 13.87 7.48 7.61
CA PRO A 79 13.48 8.44 8.63
C PRO A 79 11.96 8.65 8.69
N LEU A 80 11.26 8.56 7.55
CA LEU A 80 9.80 8.66 7.48
C LEU A 80 9.11 7.45 8.14
N ILE A 81 9.61 6.24 7.90
CA ILE A 81 9.11 4.99 8.51
C ILE A 81 9.33 5.03 10.02
N LYS A 82 10.52 5.46 10.47
CA LYS A 82 10.83 5.62 11.90
C LYS A 82 9.87 6.60 12.57
N ASP A 83 9.59 7.73 11.94
CA ASP A 83 8.68 8.75 12.46
C ASP A 83 7.24 8.19 12.56
N TYR A 84 6.72 7.63 11.47
CA TYR A 84 5.35 7.10 11.44
C TYR A 84 5.13 5.93 12.40
N HIS A 85 6.07 4.98 12.44
CA HIS A 85 5.97 3.77 13.28
C HIS A 85 6.56 3.96 14.68
N LYS A 86 7.08 5.16 15.00
CA LYS A 86 7.69 5.49 16.29
C LYS A 86 8.84 4.57 16.67
N VAL A 87 9.65 4.17 15.68
CA VAL A 87 10.81 3.30 15.89
C VAL A 87 11.95 4.14 16.45
N GLN A 88 12.33 3.86 17.70
CA GLN A 88 13.42 4.56 18.40
C GLN A 88 14.79 3.93 18.17
N ALA A 89 14.83 2.71 17.63
CA ALA A 89 16.07 2.00 17.36
C ALA A 89 16.91 2.73 16.30
N PRO A 90 18.25 2.70 16.42
CA PRO A 90 19.14 3.28 15.41
C PRO A 90 18.91 2.69 14.02
N GLU A 91 18.60 1.40 13.94
CA GLU A 91 18.29 0.69 12.69
C GLU A 91 16.88 0.10 12.73
N ILE A 92 16.20 0.11 11.58
CA ILE A 92 14.88 -0.50 11.43
C ILE A 92 15.08 -2.02 11.28
N SER A 93 14.42 -2.80 12.13
CA SER A 93 14.41 -4.26 12.02
C SER A 93 13.01 -4.79 12.32
N HIS A 94 12.70 -5.97 11.78
CA HIS A 94 11.42 -6.65 11.99
C HIS A 94 11.67 -8.15 12.20
N PRO A 95 10.99 -8.80 13.18
CA PRO A 95 11.16 -10.23 13.39
C PRO A 95 10.61 -11.05 12.21
N PRO A 96 11.03 -12.32 12.07
CA PRO A 96 10.36 -13.26 11.18
C PRO A 96 8.87 -13.40 11.50
N SER A 97 8.07 -13.71 10.48
CA SER A 97 6.63 -13.95 10.65
C SER A 97 6.39 -15.08 11.65
N ASN A 98 5.55 -14.84 12.64
CA ASN A 98 5.14 -15.83 13.64
C ASN A 98 3.66 -15.62 14.01
N PHE A 99 2.78 -16.54 13.60
CA PHE A 99 1.36 -16.53 13.95
C PHE A 99 1.06 -17.26 15.28
N GLY A 100 2.05 -17.91 15.88
CA GLY A 100 1.88 -18.77 17.04
C GLY A 100 1.31 -20.16 16.70
N ASP A 101 1.01 -20.92 17.75
CA ASP A 101 0.33 -22.21 17.64
C ASP A 101 -1.19 -21.96 17.56
N LEU A 102 -1.73 -22.02 16.34
CA LEU A 102 -3.14 -21.72 16.08
C LEU A 102 -4.11 -22.60 16.88
N SER A 103 -3.70 -23.81 17.25
CA SER A 103 -4.53 -24.74 18.05
C SER A 103 -4.61 -24.38 19.54
N LYS A 104 -3.71 -23.49 20.00
CA LYS A 104 -3.59 -23.05 21.40
C LYS A 104 -3.83 -21.55 21.57
N LEU A 105 -4.20 -20.85 20.50
CA LEU A 105 -4.60 -19.46 20.61
C LEU A 105 -5.87 -19.38 21.45
N SER A 106 -5.79 -18.67 22.57
CA SER A 106 -6.92 -18.41 23.45
C SER A 106 -7.02 -16.91 23.67
N PHE A 107 -8.09 -16.33 23.14
CA PHE A 107 -8.53 -14.98 23.42
C PHE A 107 -9.94 -15.08 23.98
N GLN A 108 -10.25 -14.31 25.03
CA GLN A 108 -11.62 -14.20 25.51
C GLN A 108 -12.48 -13.58 24.40
N ASP A 109 -13.71 -14.06 24.24
CA ASP A 109 -14.68 -13.38 23.40
C ASP A 109 -14.93 -11.97 23.95
N LEU A 110 -14.69 -10.95 23.13
CA LEU A 110 -14.84 -9.55 23.53
C LEU A 110 -16.30 -9.17 23.84
N ASN A 111 -17.26 -9.99 23.44
CA ASN A 111 -18.67 -9.82 23.80
C ASN A 111 -19.07 -10.49 25.11
N ALA A 112 -18.16 -11.17 25.80
CA ALA A 112 -18.46 -11.83 27.09
C ALA A 112 -19.07 -10.88 28.14
N ASP A 113 -18.80 -9.58 28.04
CA ASP A 113 -19.25 -8.54 28.99
C ASP A 113 -20.20 -7.51 28.36
N GLY A 114 -21.14 -7.95 27.50
CA GLY A 114 -22.33 -7.14 27.16
C GLY A 114 -22.53 -6.81 25.68
N ASP A 115 -22.18 -7.71 24.76
CA ASP A 115 -22.56 -7.66 23.34
C ASP A 115 -22.28 -6.29 22.65
N MET A 116 -21.14 -5.67 22.95
CA MET A 116 -20.78 -4.35 22.43
C MET A 116 -20.06 -4.39 21.07
N VAL A 117 -19.53 -5.55 20.67
CA VAL A 117 -18.77 -5.75 19.43
C VAL A 117 -19.69 -6.27 18.33
N VAL A 118 -20.02 -5.41 17.37
CA VAL A 118 -20.88 -5.75 16.21
C VAL A 118 -20.24 -6.82 15.31
N SER A 119 -18.93 -6.70 15.04
CA SER A 119 -18.18 -7.67 14.25
C SER A 119 -16.68 -7.58 14.52
N THR A 120 -15.96 -8.68 14.32
CA THR A 120 -14.50 -8.77 14.45
C THR A 120 -13.89 -9.06 13.09
N ARG A 121 -12.82 -8.32 12.73
CA ARG A 121 -12.16 -8.47 11.43
C ARG A 121 -10.65 -8.32 11.53
N VAL A 122 -9.94 -9.31 11.00
CA VAL A 122 -8.47 -9.29 10.84
C VAL A 122 -8.13 -9.26 9.36
N ARG A 123 -7.14 -8.45 8.95
CA ARG A 123 -6.61 -8.42 7.58
C ARG A 123 -5.10 -8.28 7.56
N LEU A 124 -4.50 -8.74 6.47
CA LEU A 124 -3.08 -8.55 6.17
C LEU A 124 -2.88 -8.14 4.72
N GLY A 125 -1.76 -7.46 4.43
CA GLY A 125 -1.32 -7.13 3.08
C GLY A 125 -0.10 -7.96 2.69
N ARG A 126 0.05 -8.24 1.39
CA ARG A 126 1.21 -8.96 0.83
C ARG A 126 1.61 -8.32 -0.50
N THR A 127 2.89 -8.41 -0.81
CA THR A 127 3.48 -8.07 -2.10
C THR A 127 4.02 -9.35 -2.72
N ILE A 128 3.78 -9.55 -4.02
CA ILE A 128 4.38 -10.67 -4.78
C ILE A 128 5.66 -10.15 -5.42
N GLU A 129 6.77 -10.84 -5.14
CA GLU A 129 8.09 -10.50 -5.71
C GLU A 129 8.06 -10.52 -7.24
N GLY A 130 8.89 -9.65 -7.84
CA GLY A 130 9.00 -9.53 -9.30
C GLY A 130 7.95 -8.62 -9.95
N TYR A 131 6.94 -8.15 -9.21
CA TYR A 131 5.92 -7.23 -9.71
C TYR A 131 6.05 -5.84 -9.09
N GLY A 132 5.84 -4.81 -9.91
CA GLY A 132 5.78 -3.43 -9.45
C GLY A 132 4.52 -3.11 -8.64
N PHE A 133 4.40 -1.88 -8.17
CA PHE A 133 3.13 -1.33 -7.67
C PHE A 133 2.44 -0.51 -8.75
N GLY A 134 1.35 0.18 -8.41
CA GLY A 134 0.56 0.98 -9.36
C GLY A 134 1.39 1.83 -10.35
N PRO A 135 2.43 2.56 -9.92
CA PRO A 135 3.23 3.41 -10.81
C PRO A 135 4.10 2.68 -11.85
N THR A 136 4.53 1.46 -11.55
CA THR A 136 5.50 0.67 -12.34
C THR A 136 4.91 -0.58 -12.99
N LEU A 137 3.72 -1.01 -12.58
CA LEU A 137 2.97 -2.05 -13.27
C LEU A 137 2.57 -1.59 -14.68
N THR A 138 2.82 -2.47 -15.65
CA THR A 138 2.22 -2.38 -16.99
C THR A 138 0.86 -3.09 -17.00
N LYS A 139 0.11 -2.96 -18.10
CA LYS A 139 -1.15 -3.70 -18.25
C LYS A 139 -0.89 -5.21 -18.28
N GLU A 140 0.14 -5.62 -18.99
CA GLU A 140 0.53 -7.01 -19.20
C GLU A 140 0.94 -7.64 -17.86
N THR A 141 1.86 -7.01 -17.13
CA THR A 141 2.31 -7.50 -15.82
C THR A 141 1.21 -7.47 -14.77
N ARG A 142 0.23 -6.55 -14.86
CA ARG A 142 -0.96 -6.57 -14.01
C ARG A 142 -1.85 -7.77 -14.30
N LEU A 143 -2.08 -8.10 -15.58
CA LEU A 143 -2.87 -9.28 -15.97
C LEU A 143 -2.16 -10.59 -15.58
N GLU A 144 -0.84 -10.64 -15.69
CA GLU A 144 -0.04 -11.76 -15.21
C GLU A 144 -0.15 -11.93 -13.69
N LEU A 145 -0.01 -10.84 -12.94
CA LEU A 145 -0.17 -10.84 -11.48
C LEU A 145 -1.58 -11.27 -11.07
N GLU A 146 -2.60 -10.73 -11.73
CA GLU A 146 -4.00 -11.10 -11.53
C GLU A 146 -4.20 -12.60 -11.76
N ASN A 147 -3.72 -13.13 -12.89
CA ASN A 147 -3.84 -14.54 -13.22
C ASN A 147 -3.14 -15.43 -12.18
N LYS A 148 -1.94 -15.05 -11.74
CA LYS A 148 -1.18 -15.76 -10.71
C LYS A 148 -1.96 -15.83 -9.38
N ILE A 149 -2.52 -14.70 -8.94
CA ILE A 149 -3.30 -14.62 -7.70
C ILE A 149 -4.63 -15.36 -7.85
N ALA A 150 -5.38 -15.14 -8.93
CA ALA A 150 -6.67 -15.76 -9.17
C ALA A 150 -6.57 -17.28 -9.27
N THR A 151 -5.50 -17.80 -9.90
CA THR A 151 -5.24 -19.25 -9.95
C THR A 151 -5.08 -19.84 -8.56
N ALA A 152 -4.31 -19.19 -7.69
CA ALA A 152 -4.13 -19.64 -6.30
C ALA A 152 -5.45 -19.56 -5.50
N LEU A 153 -6.21 -18.47 -5.64
CA LEU A 153 -7.49 -18.28 -4.94
C LEU A 153 -8.54 -19.31 -5.36
N LYS A 154 -8.64 -19.63 -6.66
CA LYS A 154 -9.55 -20.66 -7.19
C LYS A 154 -9.20 -22.06 -6.70
N GLY A 155 -7.96 -22.29 -6.27
CA GLY A 155 -7.50 -23.56 -5.71
C GLY A 155 -7.77 -23.72 -4.21
N LEU A 156 -8.31 -22.70 -3.52
CA LEU A 156 -8.66 -22.81 -2.11
C LEU A 156 -9.84 -23.76 -1.90
N THR A 157 -9.78 -24.54 -0.82
CA THR A 157 -10.78 -25.58 -0.50
C THR A 157 -11.31 -25.42 0.94
N GLY A 158 -12.31 -26.22 1.31
CA GLY A 158 -12.90 -26.19 2.65
C GLY A 158 -13.58 -24.85 2.96
N GLU A 159 -13.30 -24.29 4.13
CA GLU A 159 -13.81 -22.98 4.59
C GLU A 159 -13.45 -21.84 3.63
N TYR A 160 -12.36 -21.98 2.87
CA TYR A 160 -11.82 -20.94 1.99
C TYR A 160 -12.25 -21.09 0.52
N ALA A 161 -13.04 -22.11 0.19
CA ALA A 161 -13.54 -22.29 -1.17
C ALA A 161 -14.46 -21.12 -1.56
N GLY A 162 -14.31 -20.60 -2.78
CA GLY A 162 -15.09 -19.45 -3.21
C GLY A 162 -14.93 -19.09 -4.68
N THR A 163 -15.50 -17.94 -5.05
CA THR A 163 -15.54 -17.44 -6.42
C THR A 163 -14.65 -16.22 -6.57
N TYR A 164 -13.84 -16.21 -7.62
CA TYR A 164 -13.06 -15.04 -8.01
C TYR A 164 -13.86 -14.17 -8.99
N TYR A 165 -14.07 -12.89 -8.63
CA TYR A 165 -14.85 -11.93 -9.42
C TYR A 165 -13.94 -10.88 -10.08
N PRO A 166 -13.54 -11.03 -11.36
CA PRO A 166 -12.71 -10.05 -12.04
C PRO A 166 -13.50 -8.77 -12.34
N LEU A 167 -12.95 -7.59 -11.99
CA LEU A 167 -13.64 -6.32 -12.20
C LEU A 167 -13.93 -6.03 -13.68
N ALA A 168 -13.04 -6.43 -14.59
CA ALA A 168 -13.17 -6.10 -16.02
C ALA A 168 -14.42 -6.70 -16.67
N ASN A 169 -14.87 -7.86 -16.20
CA ASN A 169 -16.00 -8.63 -16.76
C ASN A 169 -17.05 -8.97 -15.68
N MET A 170 -17.11 -8.20 -14.60
CA MET A 170 -18.07 -8.41 -13.52
C MET A 170 -19.49 -8.12 -14.02
N SER A 171 -20.44 -9.01 -13.76
CA SER A 171 -21.84 -8.75 -14.10
C SER A 171 -22.40 -7.62 -13.23
N GLU A 172 -23.41 -6.91 -13.73
CA GLU A 172 -24.06 -5.85 -12.96
C GLU A 172 -24.74 -6.40 -11.69
N ALA A 173 -25.30 -7.62 -11.79
CA ALA A 173 -25.90 -8.31 -10.64
C ALA A 173 -24.86 -8.60 -9.55
N ASP A 174 -23.69 -9.14 -9.92
CA ASP A 174 -22.59 -9.37 -8.97
C ASP A 174 -22.07 -8.05 -8.39
N ARG A 175 -21.93 -7.02 -9.23
CA ARG A 175 -21.47 -5.70 -8.80
C ARG A 175 -22.38 -5.11 -7.72
N VAL A 176 -23.69 -5.10 -7.95
CA VAL A 176 -24.68 -4.61 -6.97
C VAL A 176 -24.61 -5.42 -5.68
N ALA A 177 -24.64 -6.75 -5.78
CA ALA A 177 -24.60 -7.62 -4.61
C ALA A 177 -23.32 -7.44 -3.77
N LEU A 178 -22.15 -7.27 -4.41
CA LEU A 178 -20.88 -7.05 -3.71
C LEU A 178 -20.77 -5.65 -3.10
N VAL A 179 -21.42 -4.64 -3.68
CA VAL A 179 -21.52 -3.29 -3.10
C VAL A 179 -22.39 -3.32 -1.84
N GLU A 180 -23.57 -3.94 -1.89
CA GLU A 180 -24.48 -4.07 -0.74
C GLU A 180 -23.82 -4.79 0.44
N LYS A 181 -22.98 -5.79 0.14
CA LYS A 181 -22.19 -6.54 1.14
C LYS A 181 -20.93 -5.83 1.60
N HIS A 182 -20.63 -4.62 1.11
CA HIS A 182 -19.41 -3.86 1.42
C HIS A 182 -18.12 -4.60 1.07
N PHE A 183 -18.14 -5.45 0.03
CA PHE A 183 -16.99 -6.23 -0.44
C PHE A 183 -16.27 -5.60 -1.63
N LEU A 184 -16.97 -4.82 -2.44
CA LEU A 184 -16.39 -4.24 -3.65
C LEU A 184 -15.67 -2.92 -3.34
N PHE A 185 -14.38 -2.85 -3.69
CA PHE A 185 -13.63 -1.59 -3.69
C PHE A 185 -13.95 -0.78 -4.95
N ARG A 186 -13.86 0.55 -4.84
CA ARG A 186 -14.13 1.50 -5.93
C ARG A 186 -12.90 2.38 -6.19
N ASN A 187 -12.90 3.06 -7.34
CA ASN A 187 -11.84 3.96 -7.78
C ASN A 187 -12.13 5.43 -7.42
N ASP A 188 -12.74 5.67 -6.26
CA ASP A 188 -13.26 6.97 -5.82
C ASP A 188 -12.53 7.54 -4.60
N ASP A 189 -11.42 6.92 -4.18
CA ASP A 189 -10.51 7.49 -3.18
C ASP A 189 -9.90 8.79 -3.73
N ARG A 190 -10.02 9.87 -2.95
CA ARG A 190 -9.60 11.22 -3.34
C ARG A 190 -8.29 11.60 -2.66
#